data_AF-A0A0M2SZZ3-F1
#
_entry.id   AF-A0A0M2SZZ3-F1
#
_cell.length_a   1.000
_cell.length_b   1.000
_cell.length_c   1.000
_cell.angle_alpha   90.00
_cell.angle_beta   90.00
_cell.angle_gamma   90.00
#
_symmetry.space_group_name_H-M   'P 1'
#
loop_
_entity.id
_entity.type
_entity.pdbx_description
1 polymer ?
#
loop_
_entity_poly.entity_id
_entity_poly.type
_entity_poly.pdbx_seq_one_letter_code
_entity_poly.pdbx_strand_id
1 'polypeptide(L)' 'MKKYTAAGTDIEAVKARNANSGMSYNEAKAFMARTTGGHGTAKYSSTDIEAVKKEIHQEKHT' A
#
# COMPACT_ATOMS: atom_id res chain seq x y z
N MET A 1 -6.36 11.60 33.52
CA MET A 1 -7.43 12.52 33.07
C MET A 1 -7.72 12.26 31.60
N LYS A 2 -8.99 12.24 31.21
CA LYS A 2 -9.38 12.14 29.80
C LYS A 2 -9.04 13.44 29.07
N LYS A 3 -8.48 13.35 27.87
CA LYS A 3 -8.09 14.50 27.04
C LYS A 3 -9.12 14.66 25.92
N TYR A 4 -9.75 15.83 25.83
CA TYR A 4 -10.79 16.10 24.84
C TYR A 4 -10.33 17.15 23.82
N THR A 5 -10.74 16.99 22.56
CA THR A 5 -10.60 18.03 21.53
C THR A 5 -11.65 19.14 21.72
N ALA A 6 -11.51 20.26 21.01
CA ALA A 6 -12.52 21.32 20.97
C ALA A 6 -13.91 20.82 20.50
N ALA A 7 -13.93 19.77 19.68
CA ALA A 7 -15.15 19.09 19.24
C ALA A 7 -15.67 18.02 20.24
N GLY A 8 -15.04 17.88 21.42
CA GLY A 8 -15.46 16.92 22.46
C GLY A 8 -14.98 15.48 22.23
N THR A 9 -13.99 15.25 21.37
CA THR A 9 -13.48 13.90 21.11
C THR A 9 -12.51 13.44 22.21
N ASP A 10 -12.77 12.29 22.85
CA ASP A 10 -11.85 11.66 23.81
C ASP A 10 -10.65 11.04 23.09
N ILE A 11 -9.48 11.66 23.23
CA ILE A 11 -8.24 11.26 22.58
C ILE A 11 -7.77 9.88 23.03
N GLU A 12 -7.91 9.56 24.32
CA GLU A 12 -7.41 8.28 24.85
C GLU A 12 -8.29 7.12 24.38
N ALA A 13 -9.60 7.33 24.27
CA ALA A 13 -10.51 6.36 23.67
C ALA A 13 -10.23 6.13 22.17
N VAL A 14 -9.91 7.18 21.41
CA VAL A 14 -9.54 7.05 19.98
C VAL A 14 -8.25 6.25 19.82
N LYS A 15 -7.21 6.52 20.62
CA LYS A 15 -5.97 5.76 20.59
C LYS A 15 -6.19 4.28 20.88
N ALA A 16 -7.00 3.97 21.89
CA ALA A 16 -7.33 2.58 22.23
C ALA A 16 -8.08 1.87 21.10
N ARG A 17 -8.99 2.55 20.41
CA ARG A 17 -9.69 2.00 19.24
C ARG A 17 -8.75 1.77 18.06
N ASN A 18 -7.84 2.71 17.78
CA ASN A 18 -6.86 2.57 16.70
C ASN A 18 -5.87 1.44 16.97
N ALA A 19 -5.44 1.24 18.22
CA ALA A 19 -4.60 0.10 18.58
C ALA A 19 -5.30 -1.25 18.34
N ASN A 20 -6.63 -1.27 18.33
CA ASN A 20 -7.45 -2.46 18.12
C ASN A 20 -8.08 -2.53 16.71
N SER A 21 -7.77 -1.60 15.79
CA SER A 21 -8.42 -1.53 14.47
C SER A 21 -7.79 -2.42 13.40
N GLY A 22 -6.75 -3.17 13.73
CA GLY A 22 -6.01 -4.00 12.77
C GLY A 22 -5.11 -3.19 11.84
N MET A 23 -4.84 -3.72 10.65
CA MET A 23 -3.98 -3.07 9.65
C MET A 23 -4.60 -1.76 9.15
N SER A 24 -3.78 -0.74 8.99
CA SER A 24 -4.16 0.45 8.22
C SER A 24 -4.42 0.08 6.76
N TYR A 25 -5.10 0.97 6.05
CA TYR A 25 -5.37 0.79 4.62
C TYR A 25 -4.10 0.49 3.80
N ASN A 26 -3.01 1.24 4.06
CA ASN A 26 -1.75 1.05 3.32
C ASN A 26 -1.06 -0.27 3.67
N GLU A 27 -1.13 -0.69 4.93
CA GLU A 27 -0.60 -2.00 5.36
C GLU A 27 -1.41 -3.14 4.75
N ALA A 28 -2.75 -3.05 4.78
CA ALA A 28 -3.62 -4.02 4.15
C ALA A 28 -3.36 -4.10 2.63
N LYS A 29 -3.22 -2.96 1.95
CA LYS A 29 -2.89 -2.89 0.52
C LYS A 29 -1.55 -3.57 0.22
N ALA A 30 -0.52 -3.30 1.03
CA ALA A 30 0.79 -3.91 0.87
C ALA A 30 0.75 -5.43 1.17
N PHE A 31 0.03 -5.84 2.20
CA PHE A 31 -0.17 -7.25 2.55
C PHE A 31 -0.84 -8.01 1.40
N MET A 32 -1.93 -7.48 0.84
CA MET A 32 -2.61 -8.06 -0.32
C MET A 32 -1.66 -8.14 -1.53
N ALA A 33 -0.95 -7.06 -1.86
CA ALA A 33 0.01 -7.09 -2.97
C ALA A 33 1.09 -8.18 -2.81
N ARG A 34 1.58 -8.41 -1.58
CA ARG A 34 2.60 -9.44 -1.28
C ARG A 34 2.04 -10.87 -1.29
N THR A 35 0.83 -11.07 -0.80
CA THR A 35 0.28 -12.41 -0.52
C THR A 35 -0.67 -12.91 -1.60
N THR A 36 -1.36 -12.01 -2.29
CA THR A 36 -2.38 -12.35 -3.30
C THR A 36 -2.10 -11.72 -4.66
N GLY A 37 -1.18 -10.75 -4.76
CA GLY A 37 -0.84 -10.09 -6.01
C GLY A 37 -0.11 -10.99 -7.00
N GLY A 38 -0.37 -10.79 -8.31
CA GLY A 38 0.56 -11.11 -9.40
C GLY A 38 0.82 -12.58 -9.75
N HIS A 39 0.16 -13.55 -9.12
CA HIS A 39 0.39 -14.97 -9.44
C HIS A 39 -0.36 -15.35 -10.72
N GLY A 40 0.39 -15.73 -11.77
CA GLY A 40 -0.20 -16.16 -13.05
C GLY A 40 -0.88 -15.07 -13.87
N THR A 41 -0.74 -13.79 -13.48
CA THR A 41 -1.32 -12.66 -14.22
C THR A 41 -0.51 -12.22 -15.42
N ALA A 42 0.70 -12.78 -15.61
CA ALA A 42 1.55 -12.51 -16.77
C ALA A 42 0.80 -12.74 -18.09
N LYS A 43 -0.12 -13.72 -18.14
CA LYS A 43 -0.94 -14.00 -19.32
C LYS A 43 -1.95 -12.90 -19.68
N TYR A 44 -2.27 -12.01 -18.73
CA TYR A 44 -3.16 -10.87 -18.95
C TYR A 44 -2.39 -9.58 -19.26
N SER A 45 -1.05 -9.62 -19.21
CA SER A 45 -0.20 -8.50 -19.58
C SER A 45 0.10 -8.56 -21.07
N SER A 46 -0.18 -7.46 -21.80
CA SER A 46 0.27 -7.27 -23.18
C SER A 46 1.64 -6.58 -23.26
N THR A 47 2.33 -6.39 -22.13
CA THR A 47 3.66 -5.78 -22.09
C THR A 47 4.70 -6.68 -22.75
N ASP A 48 5.36 -6.16 -23.78
CA ASP A 48 6.58 -6.76 -24.33
C ASP A 48 7.78 -6.46 -23.41
N ILE A 49 8.23 -7.48 -22.70
CA ILE A 49 9.30 -7.38 -21.70
C ILE A 49 10.63 -6.97 -22.36
N GLU A 50 10.89 -7.41 -23.59
CA GLU A 50 12.15 -7.14 -24.28
C GLU A 50 12.20 -5.69 -24.78
N ALA A 51 11.07 -5.16 -25.25
CA ALA A 51 10.95 -3.74 -25.60
C ALA A 51 11.20 -2.84 -24.38
N VAL A 52 10.57 -3.13 -23.24
CA VAL A 52 10.73 -2.36 -22.00
C VAL A 52 12.17 -2.40 -21.48
N LYS A 53 12.83 -3.57 -21.50
CA LYS A 53 14.25 -3.69 -21.11
C LYS A 53 15.15 -2.83 -21.99
N LYS A 54 14.87 -2.78 -23.29
CA LYS A 54 15.64 -1.99 -24.25
C LYS A 54 15.50 -0.49 -23.98
N GLU A 55 14.29 0.01 -23.76
CA GLU A 55 14.03 1.42 -23.42
C GLU A 55 14.79 1.83 -22.15
N ILE A 56 14.65 1.06 -21.05
CA ILE A 56 15.31 1.35 -19.78
C ILE A 56 16.85 1.37 -19.90
N HIS A 57 17.43 0.51 -20.73
CA HIS A 57 18.87 0.48 -20.93
C HIS A 57 19.37 1.54 -21.92
N GLN A 58 18.54 1.97 -22.88
CA GLN A 58 18.87 3.06 -23.80
C GLN A 58 18.86 4.42 -23.09
N GLU A 59 17.92 4.67 -22.19
CA GLU A 59 17.86 5.91 -21.40
C GLU A 59 19.05 6.10 -20.46
N LYS A 60 19.73 5.01 -20.04
CA LYS A 60 20.93 5.09 -19.19
C LYS A 60 22.20 5.52 -19.93
N HIS A 61 22.14 5.66 -21.26
CA HIS A 61 23.27 6.02 -22.11
C HIS A 61 23.18 7.42 -22.74
N THR A 62 22.25 8.26 -22.28
CA THR A 62 22.13 9.69 -22.63
C THR A 62 22.19 10.54 -21.38
#